data_AF-A0AAV6C1M7-F1
#
_entry.id   AF-A0AAV6C1M7-F1
#
_cell.length_a   1.000
_cell.length_b   1.000
_cell.length_c   1.000
_cell.angle_alpha   90.00
_cell.angle_beta   90.00
_cell.angle_gamma   90.00
#
_symmetry.space_group_name_H-M   'P 1'
#
loop_
_entity.id
_entity.type
_entity.pdbx_description
1 polymer ?
#
loop_
_entity_poly.entity_id
_entity_poly.type
_entity_poly.pdbx_seq_one_letter_code
_entity_poly.pdbx_strand_id
1 'polypeptide(L)'
;VAMVADSLGFAVDEITETIEPVVAAERVQTEFLTVEPGQAAGVHQIARGTSQGKELVFLELRMYVGAKDPADTIELTGHPSVRLVIPGGAHGDLATAAVVVNTIPAILDAPAGLRTSRDLPIGFFPPTAKP
;
A
#
# COMPACT_ATOMS: atom_id res chain seq x y z
N VAL A 1 5.15 6.44 -3.38
CA VAL A 1 5.69 7.75 -2.94
C VAL A 1 5.15 8.90 -3.80
N ALA A 2 5.45 8.96 -5.10
CA ALA A 2 5.10 10.10 -5.96
C ALA A 2 3.61 10.51 -5.92
N MET A 3 2.68 9.56 -6.07
CA MET A 3 1.24 9.85 -6.02
C MET A 3 0.79 10.45 -4.68
N VAL A 4 1.35 9.97 -3.56
CA VAL A 4 1.05 10.50 -2.22
C VAL A 4 1.60 11.92 -2.07
N ALA A 5 2.85 12.14 -2.49
CA ALA A 5 3.47 13.46 -2.45
C ALA A 5 2.68 14.48 -3.30
N ASP A 6 2.33 14.12 -4.54
CA ASP A 6 1.52 14.94 -5.44
C ASP A 6 0.14 15.25 -4.84
N SER A 7 -0.54 14.23 -4.27
CA SER A 7 -1.87 14.39 -3.65
C SER A 7 -1.86 15.30 -2.42
N LEU A 8 -0.74 15.35 -1.68
CA LEU A 8 -0.57 16.19 -0.50
C LEU A 8 0.10 17.55 -0.81
N GLY A 9 0.47 17.80 -2.07
CA GLY A 9 1.17 19.02 -2.48
C GLY A 9 2.62 19.11 -1.97
N PHE A 10 3.26 17.97 -1.69
CA PHE A 10 4.65 17.92 -1.26
C PHE A 10 5.60 17.98 -2.45
N ALA A 11 6.55 18.92 -2.41
CA ALA A 11 7.66 18.97 -3.35
C ALA A 11 8.75 17.98 -2.94
N VAL A 12 8.70 16.76 -3.45
CA VAL A 12 9.74 15.72 -3.26
C VAL A 12 10.80 15.87 -4.35
N ASP A 13 12.07 16.00 -3.97
CA ASP A 13 13.20 16.12 -4.90
C ASP A 13 13.93 14.78 -5.14
N GLU A 14 13.81 13.84 -4.21
CA GLU A 14 14.41 12.52 -4.30
C GLU A 14 13.45 11.42 -3.82
N ILE A 15 13.41 10.32 -4.58
CA ILE A 15 12.71 9.09 -4.20
C ILE A 15 13.73 7.97 -4.15
N THR A 16 13.80 7.28 -3.02
CA THR A 16 14.67 6.12 -2.82
C THR A 16 13.85 4.88 -2.49
N GLU A 17 14.40 3.71 -2.81
CA GLU A 17 13.79 2.42 -2.53
C GLU A 17 14.85 1.40 -2.10
N THR A 18 14.51 0.62 -1.08
CA THR A 18 15.27 -0.57 -0.69
C THR A 18 14.35 -1.78 -0.68
N ILE A 19 14.85 -2.91 -1.18
CA ILE A 19 14.13 -4.19 -1.19
C ILE A 19 15.06 -5.24 -0.62
N GLU A 20 14.68 -5.82 0.51
CA GLU A 20 15.44 -6.84 1.22
C GLU A 20 14.59 -8.09 1.46
N PRO A 21 15.20 -9.30 1.47
CA PRO A 21 14.45 -10.51 1.79
C PRO A 21 14.12 -10.55 3.28
N VAL A 22 12.89 -10.93 3.61
CA VAL A 22 12.58 -11.39 4.97
C VAL A 22 13.05 -12.84 5.07
N VAL A 23 14.11 -13.07 5.84
CA VAL A 23 14.68 -14.41 6.03
C VAL A 23 13.95 -15.13 7.15
N ALA A 24 13.52 -16.37 6.90
CA ALA A 24 12.85 -17.21 7.88
C ALA A 24 13.81 -17.56 9.04
N ALA A 25 13.40 -17.27 10.27
CA ALA A 25 14.11 -17.71 11.48
C ALA A 25 13.69 -19.13 11.91
N GLU A 26 12.48 -19.53 11.56
CA GLU A 26 11.88 -20.82 11.90
C GLU A 26 11.20 -21.43 10.65
N ARG A 27 10.92 -22.73 10.69
CA ARG A 27 10.19 -23.40 9.61
C ARG A 27 8.77 -22.85 9.52
N VAL A 28 8.36 -22.39 8.35
CA VAL A 28 6.98 -21.97 8.07
C VAL A 28 6.38 -22.90 7.02
N GLN A 29 5.23 -23.51 7.32
CA GLN A 29 4.56 -24.43 6.42
C GLN A 29 3.17 -23.92 6.07
N THR A 30 2.86 -23.94 4.77
CA THR A 30 1.54 -23.64 4.21
C THR A 30 1.05 -24.85 3.40
N GLU A 31 -0.17 -24.79 2.87
CA GLU A 31 -0.67 -25.82 1.95
C GLU A 31 0.11 -25.89 0.64
N PHE A 32 0.79 -24.80 0.24
CA PHE A 32 1.45 -24.69 -1.06
C PHE A 32 2.97 -24.90 -1.00
N LEU A 33 3.61 -24.54 0.12
CA LEU A 33 5.06 -24.59 0.26
C LEU A 33 5.51 -24.69 1.72
N THR A 34 6.76 -25.09 1.90
CA THR A 34 7.51 -25.01 3.16
C THR A 34 8.70 -24.06 2.97
N VAL A 35 8.90 -23.13 3.92
CA VAL A 35 10.09 -22.27 4.03
C VAL A 35 10.91 -22.73 5.24
N GLU A 36 12.15 -23.13 5.00
CA GLU A 36 13.10 -23.54 6.05
C GLU A 36 13.87 -22.32 6.62
N PRO A 37 14.42 -22.43 7.85
CA PRO A 37 15.30 -21.40 8.39
C PRO A 37 16.45 -21.03 7.44
N GLY A 38 16.70 -19.73 7.29
CA GLY A 38 17.72 -19.21 6.38
C GLY A 38 17.25 -19.01 4.93
N GLN A 39 16.03 -19.44 4.58
CA GLN A 39 15.44 -19.18 3.27
C GLN A 39 14.63 -17.87 3.26
N ALA A 40 14.40 -17.30 2.08
CA ALA A 40 13.54 -16.14 1.92
C ALA A 40 12.06 -16.53 2.11
N ALA A 41 11.41 -15.91 3.10
CA ALA A 41 9.98 -16.06 3.40
C ALA A 41 9.12 -14.98 2.74
N GLY A 42 9.75 -13.92 2.22
CA GLY A 42 9.08 -12.80 1.60
C GLY A 42 9.98 -11.58 1.47
N VAL A 43 9.38 -10.39 1.49
CA VAL A 43 10.04 -9.12 1.19
C VAL A 43 9.78 -8.07 2.27
N HIS A 44 10.80 -7.29 2.55
CA HIS A 44 10.75 -6.04 3.29
C HIS A 44 11.20 -4.93 2.35
N GLN A 45 10.25 -4.09 1.96
CA GLN A 45 10.47 -3.00 1.03
C GLN A 45 10.18 -1.68 1.73
N ILE A 46 11.07 -0.71 1.54
CA ILE A 46 10.89 0.64 2.04
C ILE A 46 11.08 1.62 0.89
N ALA A 47 10.13 2.54 0.73
CA ALA A 47 10.22 3.64 -0.21
C ALA A 47 10.09 4.98 0.52
N ARG A 48 11.00 5.91 0.21
CA ARG A 48 11.06 7.24 0.86
C ARG A 48 10.97 8.34 -0.18
N GLY A 49 10.25 9.40 0.14
CA GLY A 49 10.27 10.67 -0.59
C GLY A 49 10.84 11.76 0.30
N THR A 50 11.94 12.36 -0.12
CA THR A 50 12.65 13.42 0.60
C THR A 50 12.57 14.75 -0.13
N SER A 51 12.73 15.84 0.61
CA SER A 51 12.87 17.20 0.10
C SER A 51 13.89 17.94 0.95
N GLN A 52 14.97 18.44 0.35
CA GLN A 52 16.03 19.18 1.06
C GLN A 52 16.56 18.40 2.29
N GLY A 53 16.71 17.08 2.15
CA GLY A 53 17.17 16.19 3.21
C GLY A 53 16.15 15.84 4.30
N LYS A 54 14.90 16.32 4.19
CA LYS A 54 13.79 15.96 5.09
C LYS A 54 12.90 14.90 4.44
N GLU A 55 12.65 13.80 5.14
CA GLU A 55 11.66 12.80 4.72
C GLU A 55 10.23 13.35 4.86
N LEU A 56 9.47 13.34 3.77
CA LEU A 56 8.08 13.81 3.71
C LEU A 56 7.08 12.65 3.56
N VAL A 57 7.51 11.56 2.90
CA VAL A 57 6.69 10.36 2.69
C VAL A 57 7.54 9.14 2.99
N PHE A 58 7.04 8.28 3.88
CA PHE A 58 7.62 6.98 4.19
C PHE A 58 6.58 5.90 3.93
N LEU A 59 6.94 4.89 3.13
CA LEU A 59 6.11 3.72 2.87
C LEU A 59 6.93 2.48 3.19
N GLU A 60 6.37 1.60 4.01
CA GLU A 60 6.98 0.31 4.36
C GLU A 60 6.00 -0.81 4.01
N LEU A 61 6.49 -1.80 3.27
CA LEU A 61 5.78 -3.02 2.94
C LEU A 61 6.56 -4.20 3.52
N ARG A 62 5.91 -4.95 4.41
CA ARG A 62 6.41 -6.23 4.91
C ARG A 62 5.43 -7.30 4.49
N MET A 63 5.81 -8.10 3.51
CA MET A 63 4.97 -9.15 2.95
C MET A 63 5.74 -10.47 2.97
N TYR A 64 5.41 -11.34 3.92
CA TYR A 64 6.09 -12.61 4.10
C TYR A 64 5.17 -13.64 4.77
N VAL A 65 5.46 -14.92 4.52
CA VAL A 65 4.69 -16.03 5.07
C VAL A 65 4.91 -16.13 6.59
N GLY A 66 3.83 -16.27 7.36
CA GLY A 66 3.91 -16.37 8.82
C GLY A 66 4.08 -15.02 9.52
N ALA A 67 3.74 -13.91 8.87
CA ALA A 67 3.70 -12.59 9.49
C ALA A 67 2.86 -12.58 10.77
N LYS A 68 3.41 -11.99 11.83
CA LYS A 68 2.75 -11.80 13.12
C LYS A 68 2.10 -10.43 13.12
N ASP A 69 0.84 -10.36 13.56
CA ASP A 69 0.06 -9.12 13.67
C ASP A 69 0.03 -8.27 12.38
N PRO A 70 -0.38 -8.83 11.22
CA PRO A 70 -0.48 -8.05 9.99
C PRO A 70 -1.48 -6.90 10.16
N ALA A 71 -1.16 -5.73 9.62
CA ALA A 71 -2.01 -4.57 9.62
C ALA A 71 -1.62 -3.59 8.52
N ASP A 72 -2.60 -2.84 8.02
CA ASP A 72 -2.32 -1.62 7.27
C ASP A 72 -2.38 -0.44 8.26
N THR A 73 -1.30 0.33 8.32
CA THR A 73 -1.20 1.49 9.21
C THR A 73 -0.88 2.74 8.40
N ILE A 74 -1.64 3.80 8.66
CA ILE A 74 -1.43 5.12 8.06
C ILE A 74 -1.26 6.12 9.20
N GLU A 75 -0.15 6.84 9.18
CA GLU A 75 0.20 7.87 10.16
C GLU A 75 0.43 9.20 9.43
N LEU A 76 -0.27 10.24 9.85
CA LEU A 76 -0.10 11.60 9.36
C LEU A 76 0.37 12.48 10.53
N THR A 77 1.57 13.03 10.42
CA THR A 77 2.13 13.92 11.45
C THR A 77 1.80 15.37 11.11
N GLY A 78 1.15 16.07 12.04
CA GLY A 78 0.72 17.45 11.85
C GLY A 78 -0.09 17.99 13.03
N HIS A 79 -1.01 18.90 12.75
CA HIS A 79 -1.89 19.49 13.77
C HIS A 79 -3.37 19.38 13.34
N PRO A 80 -4.13 18.42 13.89
CA PRO A 80 -3.69 17.33 14.76
C PRO A 80 -2.97 16.23 13.97
N SER A 81 -2.13 15.45 14.65
CA SER A 81 -1.66 14.18 14.09
C SER A 81 -2.80 13.16 14.08
N VAL A 82 -2.82 12.31 13.06
CA VAL A 82 -3.85 11.27 12.86
C VAL A 82 -3.17 9.92 12.66
N ARG A 83 -3.73 8.87 13.25
CA ARG A 83 -3.32 7.49 13.06
C ARG A 83 -4.55 6.63 12.77
N LEU A 84 -4.48 5.85 11.70
CA LEU A 84 -5.48 4.87 11.30
C LEU A 84 -4.82 3.49 11.19
N VAL A 85 -5.47 2.47 11.72
CA VAL A 85 -5.02 1.08 11.66
C VAL A 85 -6.17 0.21 11.19
N ILE A 86 -5.91 -0.65 10.21
CA ILE A 86 -6.80 -1.73 9.79
C ILE A 86 -6.18 -3.05 10.29
N PRO A 87 -6.69 -3.61 11.40
CA PRO A 87 -6.19 -4.88 11.93
C PRO A 87 -6.37 -6.02 10.91
N GLY A 88 -5.35 -6.84 10.73
CA GLY A 88 -5.33 -7.90 9.71
C GLY A 88 -4.93 -7.41 8.31
N GLY A 89 -4.93 -6.09 8.06
CA GLY A 89 -4.75 -5.50 6.74
C GLY A 89 -5.94 -5.75 5.81
N ALA A 90 -5.94 -5.07 4.66
CA ALA A 90 -6.86 -5.37 3.58
C ALA A 90 -6.40 -6.65 2.85
N HIS A 91 -7.36 -7.51 2.51
CA HIS A 91 -7.05 -8.72 1.74
C HIS A 91 -6.69 -8.34 0.29
N GLY A 92 -5.39 -8.33 -0.02
CA GLY A 92 -4.84 -7.73 -1.24
C GLY A 92 -5.48 -8.22 -2.54
N ASP A 93 -5.69 -9.52 -2.69
CA ASP A 93 -6.24 -10.12 -3.92
C ASP A 93 -7.68 -9.64 -4.18
N LEU A 94 -8.55 -9.79 -3.18
CA LEU A 94 -9.95 -9.39 -3.25
C LEU A 94 -10.08 -7.87 -3.38
N ALA A 95 -9.31 -7.12 -2.59
CA ALA A 95 -9.34 -5.66 -2.61
C ALA A 95 -8.89 -5.11 -3.97
N THR A 96 -7.84 -5.66 -4.56
CA THR A 96 -7.35 -5.25 -5.89
C THR A 96 -8.41 -5.51 -6.96
N ALA A 97 -8.98 -6.72 -6.99
CA ALA A 97 -10.03 -7.05 -7.94
C ALA A 97 -11.28 -6.16 -7.77
N ALA A 98 -11.68 -5.93 -6.52
CA ALA A 98 -12.83 -5.07 -6.19
C ALA A 98 -12.60 -3.63 -6.65
N VAL A 99 -11.43 -3.04 -6.36
CA VAL A 99 -11.08 -1.69 -6.81
C VAL A 99 -11.14 -1.61 -8.34
N VAL A 100 -10.53 -2.56 -9.06
CA VAL A 100 -10.54 -2.56 -10.53
C VAL A 100 -11.96 -2.56 -11.09
N VAL A 101 -12.83 -3.47 -10.62
CA VAL A 101 -14.21 -3.59 -11.12
C VAL A 101 -15.06 -2.38 -10.73
N ASN A 102 -14.98 -1.95 -9.48
CA ASN A 102 -15.82 -0.88 -8.96
C ASN A 102 -15.43 0.50 -9.51
N THR A 103 -14.21 0.64 -10.05
CA THR A 103 -13.76 1.89 -10.68
C THR A 103 -14.25 2.05 -12.12
N ILE A 104 -14.79 1.00 -12.75
CA ILE A 104 -15.22 1.04 -14.17
C ILE A 104 -16.18 2.21 -14.46
N PRO A 105 -17.26 2.46 -13.69
CA PRO A 105 -18.15 3.59 -13.97
C PRO A 105 -17.43 4.94 -13.93
N ALA A 106 -16.57 5.13 -12.91
CA ALA A 106 -15.78 6.36 -12.78
C ALA A 106 -14.81 6.57 -13.94
N ILE A 107 -14.23 5.50 -14.50
CA ILE A 107 -13.36 5.56 -15.68
C ILE A 107 -14.16 5.94 -16.93
N LEU A 108 -15.35 5.39 -17.11
CA LEU A 108 -16.20 5.70 -18.27
C LEU A 108 -16.63 7.17 -18.31
N ASP A 109 -16.84 7.76 -17.14
CA ASP A 109 -17.20 9.18 -16.98
C ASP A 109 -15.98 10.11 -16.98
N ALA A 110 -14.76 9.58 -16.89
CA ALA A 110 -13.55 10.38 -16.82
C ALA A 110 -13.21 11.00 -18.20
N PRO A 111 -12.68 12.23 -18.25
CA PRO A 111 -12.26 12.81 -19.52
C PRO A 111 -11.04 12.05 -20.08
N ALA A 112 -10.92 12.00 -21.41
CA ALA A 112 -9.83 11.33 -22.10
C ALA A 112 -8.43 11.76 -21.60
N GLY A 113 -7.47 10.85 -21.71
CA GLY A 113 -6.08 11.03 -21.30
C GLY A 113 -5.61 9.99 -20.27
N LEU A 114 -4.33 10.05 -19.89
CA LEU A 114 -3.80 9.25 -18.80
C LEU A 114 -4.33 9.82 -17.47
N ARG A 115 -5.08 8.99 -16.74
CA ARG A 115 -5.64 9.32 -15.43
C ARG A 115 -5.01 8.45 -14.35
N THR A 116 -4.97 8.97 -13.15
CA THR A 116 -4.49 8.28 -11.95
C THR A 116 -5.63 8.09 -10.95
N SER A 117 -5.40 7.28 -9.91
CA SER A 117 -6.37 7.12 -8.82
C SER A 117 -6.70 8.44 -8.09
N ARG A 118 -5.84 9.47 -8.18
CA ARG A 118 -6.11 10.82 -7.65
C ARG A 118 -7.21 11.55 -8.43
N ASP A 119 -7.36 11.25 -9.72
CA ASP A 119 -8.28 11.94 -10.62
C ASP A 119 -9.69 11.32 -10.60
N LEU A 120 -9.88 10.22 -9.87
CA LEU A 120 -11.15 9.48 -9.78
C LEU A 120 -11.76 9.63 -8.37
N PRO A 121 -13.11 9.66 -8.25
CA PRO A 121 -13.77 9.74 -6.95
C PRO A 121 -13.46 8.51 -6.08
N ILE A 122 -13.27 8.72 -4.77
CA ILE A 122 -13.01 7.66 -3.76
C ILE A 122 -14.32 6.91 -3.40
N GLY A 123 -15.22 6.76 -4.37
CA GLY A 123 -16.53 6.14 -4.22
C GLY A 123 -16.63 4.89 -5.08
N PHE A 124 -16.04 3.79 -4.63
CA PHE A 124 -16.04 2.51 -5.35
C PHE A 124 -17.29 1.67 -5.06
N PHE A 125 -18.44 2.30 -4.86
CA PHE A 125 -19.69 1.59 -4.66
C PHE A 125 -20.69 2.01 -5.73
N PRO A 126 -21.27 1.06 -6.49
CA PRO A 126 -22.46 1.34 -7.26
C PRO A 126 -23.51 1.98 -6.36
N PRO A 127 -24.28 2.98 -6.82
CA PRO A 127 -25.41 3.52 -6.06
C PRO A 127 -26.42 2.45 -5.61
N THR A 128 -26.38 1.27 -6.25
CA THR A 128 -27.24 0.11 -5.99
C THR A 128 -26.58 -0.98 -5.12
N ALA A 129 -25.34 -0.79 -4.66
CA ALA A 129 -24.69 -1.75 -3.77
C ALA A 129 -25.44 -1.82 -2.44
N LYS A 130 -25.89 -3.02 -2.07
CA LYS A 130 -26.44 -3.26 -0.74
C LYS A 130 -25.29 -3.31 0.28
N PRO A 131 -25.46 -2.76 1.48
CA PRO A 131 -24.46 -2.83 2.55
C PRO A 131 -24.16 -4.29 2.95
#